data_AF-A0A958AMJ3-F1
#
_entry.id   AF-A0A958AMJ3-F1
#
_cell.length_a   1.000
_cell.length_b   1.000
_cell.length_c   1.000
_cell.angle_alpha   90.00
_cell.angle_beta   90.00
_cell.angle_gamma   90.00
#
_symmetry.space_group_name_H-M   'P 1'
#
loop_
_entity.id
_entity.type
_entity.pdbx_description
1 polymer ?
#
loop_
_entity_poly.entity_id
_entity_poly.type
_entity_poly.pdbx_seq_one_letter_code
_entity_poly.pdbx_strand_id
1 'polypeptide(L)'
;QCDWLRDHVGEALISGINGGRVDPYYMAPKILWFKEQMADRYRATHQMLQANGYVVHKLCGAFTMDRSHGPITLLFDSRRGEWSEALLDHAQV
;
A
#
# COMPACT_ATOMS: atom_id res chain seq x y z
N GLN A 1 6.85 -9.85 -7.01
CA GLN A 1 6.74 -9.18 -5.69
C GLN A 1 5.64 -9.76 -4.80
N CYS A 2 4.60 -10.39 -5.35
CA CYS A 2 3.62 -11.13 -4.52
C CYS A 2 4.28 -12.23 -3.69
N ASP A 3 5.13 -13.07 -4.29
CA ASP A 3 5.83 -14.13 -3.54
C ASP A 3 6.73 -13.56 -2.46
N TRP A 4 7.47 -12.49 -2.76
CA TRP A 4 8.24 -11.75 -1.75
C TRP A 4 7.38 -11.28 -0.57
N LEU A 5 6.19 -10.72 -0.83
CA LEU A 5 5.25 -10.32 0.24
C LEU A 5 4.79 -11.53 1.07
N ARG A 6 4.48 -12.66 0.42
CA ARG A 6 4.09 -13.88 1.14
C ARG A 6 5.22 -14.39 2.04
N ASP A 7 6.44 -14.36 1.54
CA ASP A 7 7.61 -14.91 2.24
C ASP A 7 8.14 -13.99 3.35
N HIS A 8 8.11 -12.66 3.13
CA HIS A 8 8.75 -11.68 4.02
C HIS A 8 7.78 -10.98 4.97
N VAL A 9 6.54 -10.73 4.54
CA VAL A 9 5.50 -10.11 5.38
C VAL A 9 4.58 -11.18 5.98
N GLY A 10 4.28 -12.22 5.21
CA GLY A 10 3.40 -13.30 5.64
C GLY A 10 1.94 -13.03 5.27
N GLU A 11 1.37 -13.90 4.44
CA GLU A 11 -0.03 -13.79 4.01
C GLU A 11 -1.02 -13.87 5.18
N ALA A 12 -0.71 -14.67 6.21
CA ALA A 12 -1.51 -14.75 7.43
C ALA A 12 -1.53 -13.44 8.23
N LEU A 13 -0.40 -12.72 8.29
CA LEU A 13 -0.32 -11.40 8.95
C LEU A 13 -1.14 -10.38 8.19
N ILE A 14 -0.96 -10.30 6.86
CA ILE A 14 -1.70 -9.39 5.99
C ILE A 14 -3.20 -9.66 6.12
N SER A 15 -3.63 -10.92 5.97
CA SER A 15 -5.04 -11.28 6.06
C SER A 15 -5.61 -11.03 7.47
N GLY A 16 -4.85 -11.27 8.53
CA GLY A 16 -5.29 -11.03 9.91
C GLY A 16 -5.56 -9.56 10.25
N ILE A 17 -4.75 -8.65 9.70
CA ILE A 17 -4.86 -7.20 9.93
C ILE A 17 -5.81 -6.52 8.93
N ASN A 18 -5.68 -6.87 7.65
CA ASN A 18 -6.30 -6.17 6.55
C ASN A 18 -7.51 -6.91 5.96
N GLY A 19 -7.56 -8.24 6.09
CA GLY A 19 -8.57 -9.10 5.45
C GLY A 19 -8.29 -9.43 3.98
N GLY A 20 -7.26 -8.83 3.39
CA GLY A 20 -6.85 -9.07 2.02
C GLY A 20 -6.07 -10.38 1.81
N ARG A 21 -6.02 -10.82 0.55
CA ARG A 21 -5.11 -11.88 0.06
C ARG A 21 -4.00 -11.25 -0.76
N VAL A 22 -2.84 -11.90 -0.85
CA VAL A 22 -1.76 -11.36 -1.68
C VAL A 22 -2.06 -11.62 -3.16
N ASP A 23 -2.30 -10.55 -3.91
CA ASP A 23 -2.65 -10.57 -5.33
C ASP A 23 -2.08 -9.34 -6.06
N PRO A 24 -1.58 -9.46 -7.31
CA PRO A 24 -1.02 -8.34 -8.07
C PRO A 24 -2.00 -7.19 -8.33
N TYR A 25 -3.30 -7.39 -8.11
CA TYR A 25 -4.32 -6.34 -8.13
C TYR A 25 -4.06 -5.24 -7.08
N TYR A 26 -3.53 -5.58 -5.91
CA TYR A 26 -3.43 -4.65 -4.80
C TYR A 26 -2.23 -3.69 -4.89
N MET A 27 -2.20 -2.67 -4.03
CA MET A 27 -1.19 -1.61 -4.09
C MET A 27 0.20 -2.08 -3.66
N ALA A 28 0.34 -2.81 -2.53
CA ALA A 28 1.65 -3.20 -2.01
C ALA A 28 2.54 -3.93 -3.04
N PRO A 29 2.06 -4.96 -3.78
CA PRO A 29 2.88 -5.60 -4.82
C PRO A 29 3.36 -4.63 -5.91
N LYS A 30 2.53 -3.63 -6.27
CA LYS A 30 2.86 -2.62 -7.28
C LYS A 30 3.89 -1.63 -6.76
N ILE A 31 3.80 -1.23 -5.50
CA ILE A 31 4.81 -0.36 -4.89
C ILE A 31 6.16 -1.07 -4.85
N LEU A 32 6.20 -2.33 -4.43
CA LEU A 32 7.43 -3.12 -4.43
C LEU A 32 8.01 -3.28 -5.84
N TRP A 33 7.16 -3.56 -6.82
CA TRP A 33 7.61 -3.65 -8.22
C TRP A 33 8.21 -2.33 -8.68
N PHE A 34 7.56 -1.21 -8.35
CA PHE A 34 8.03 0.12 -8.73
C PHE A 34 9.34 0.51 -8.01
N LYS A 35 9.49 0.13 -6.74
CA LYS A 35 10.73 0.29 -5.96
C LYS A 35 11.90 -0.49 -6.59
N GLU A 36 11.65 -1.71 -7.06
CA GLU A 36 12.67 -2.56 -7.66
C GLU A 36 13.02 -2.16 -9.10
N GLN A 37 12.00 -1.97 -9.94
CA GLN A 37 12.18 -1.78 -11.39
C GLN A 37 12.42 -0.32 -11.79
N MET A 38 12.02 0.63 -10.96
CA MET A 38 12.06 2.07 -11.25
C MET A 38 12.63 2.83 -10.05
N ALA A 39 13.70 2.31 -9.44
CA ALA A 39 14.23 2.77 -8.16
C ALA A 39 14.51 4.28 -8.08
N ASP A 40 15.04 4.91 -9.14
CA ASP A 40 15.24 6.37 -9.17
C ASP A 40 13.93 7.15 -9.10
N ARG A 41 12.91 6.68 -9.82
CA ARG A 41 11.59 7.30 -9.79
C ARG A 41 10.88 7.06 -8.46
N TYR A 42 11.05 5.88 -7.87
CA TYR A 42 10.56 5.59 -6.53
C TYR A 42 11.18 6.55 -5.51
N ARG A 43 12.51 6.69 -5.50
CA ARG A 43 13.22 7.61 -4.60
C ARG A 43 12.82 9.08 -4.80
N ALA A 44 12.52 9.48 -6.03
CA ALA A 44 12.03 10.84 -6.34
C ALA A 44 10.53 11.03 -6.06
N THR A 45 9.79 9.97 -5.70
CA THR A 45 8.36 10.06 -5.43
C THR A 45 8.11 10.64 -4.05
N HIS A 46 7.30 11.70 -3.98
CA HIS A 46 6.89 12.28 -2.69
C HIS A 46 5.75 11.51 -2.03
N GLN A 47 4.72 11.11 -2.79
CA GLN A 47 3.51 10.47 -2.27
C GLN A 47 2.96 9.41 -3.24
N MET A 48 2.50 8.29 -2.70
CA MET A 48 1.75 7.26 -3.43
C MET A 48 0.25 7.42 -3.16
N LEU A 49 -0.53 7.67 -4.19
CA LEU A 49 -1.98 7.94 -4.05
C LEU A 49 -2.82 6.96 -4.85
N GLN A 50 -4.00 6.68 -4.31
CA GLN A 50 -5.09 6.10 -5.08
C GLN A 50 -5.68 7.16 -6.03
N ALA A 51 -6.41 6.72 -7.06
CA ALA A 51 -6.95 7.62 -8.08
C ALA A 51 -7.84 8.73 -7.47
N ASN A 52 -8.68 8.39 -6.48
CA ASN A 52 -9.51 9.36 -5.77
C ASN A 52 -8.68 10.40 -5.01
N GLY A 53 -7.66 9.97 -4.26
CA GLY A 53 -6.73 10.84 -3.53
C GLY A 53 -5.95 11.76 -4.46
N TYR A 54 -5.57 11.28 -5.65
CA TYR A 54 -4.92 12.11 -6.65
C TYR A 54 -5.87 13.20 -7.19
N VAL A 55 -7.12 12.88 -7.50
CA VAL A 55 -8.11 13.88 -7.92
C VAL A 55 -8.32 14.94 -6.83
N VAL A 56 -8.47 14.53 -5.57
CA VAL A 56 -8.59 15.46 -4.44
C VAL A 56 -7.35 16.34 -4.32
N HIS A 57 -6.15 15.79 -4.45
CA HIS A 57 -4.92 16.59 -4.41
C HIS A 57 -4.86 17.62 -5.53
N LYS A 58 -5.24 17.24 -6.77
CA LYS A 58 -5.23 18.17 -7.90
C LYS A 58 -6.24 19.31 -7.77
N LEU A 59 -7.37 19.08 -7.09
CA LEU A 59 -8.43 20.07 -6.92
C LEU A 59 -8.26 20.92 -5.65
N CYS A 60 -7.76 20.31 -4.57
CA CYS A 60 -7.78 20.91 -3.23
C CYS A 60 -6.39 21.07 -2.62
N GLY A 61 -5.33 20.58 -3.27
CA GLY A 61 -3.97 20.58 -2.74
C GLY A 61 -3.71 19.57 -1.61
N ALA A 62 -4.73 18.90 -1.10
CA ALA A 62 -4.62 17.96 0.01
C ALA A 62 -4.30 16.53 -0.45
N PHE A 63 -3.32 15.89 0.19
CA PHE A 63 -3.08 14.46 0.04
C PHE A 63 -4.06 13.67 0.91
N THR A 64 -4.92 12.88 0.28
CA THR A 64 -5.97 12.13 0.99
C THR A 64 -6.06 10.69 0.51
N MET A 65 -6.70 9.88 1.33
CA MET A 65 -7.10 8.51 1.01
C MET A 65 -8.50 8.26 1.54
N ASP A 66 -9.31 7.56 0.75
CA ASP A 66 -10.59 7.06 1.20
C ASP A 66 -10.39 5.85 2.13
N ARG A 67 -10.87 5.94 3.38
CA ARG A 67 -10.73 4.87 4.38
C ARG A 67 -11.37 3.56 3.92
N SER A 68 -12.45 3.62 3.14
CA SER A 68 -13.09 2.42 2.57
C SER A 68 -12.19 1.71 1.54
N HIS A 69 -11.24 2.43 0.95
CA HIS A 69 -10.22 1.90 0.04
C HIS A 69 -8.89 1.58 0.75
N GLY A 70 -8.79 1.76 2.07
CA GLY A 70 -7.62 1.33 2.84
C GLY A 70 -7.27 -0.15 2.63
N PRO A 71 -8.25 -1.09 2.70
CA PRO A 71 -7.97 -2.52 2.53
C PRO A 71 -7.28 -2.89 1.22
N ILE A 72 -7.61 -2.22 0.11
CA ILE A 72 -7.01 -2.52 -1.20
C ILE A 72 -5.52 -2.12 -1.31
N THR A 73 -4.97 -1.49 -0.27
CA THR A 73 -3.53 -1.21 -0.19
C THR A 73 -2.71 -2.42 0.25
N LEU A 74 -3.30 -3.36 1.01
CA LEU A 74 -2.62 -4.39 1.84
C LEU A 74 -1.67 -3.83 2.92
N LEU A 75 -1.70 -2.52 3.19
CA LEU A 75 -0.83 -1.85 4.17
C LEU A 75 -1.65 -1.16 5.28
N PHE A 76 -2.94 -1.43 5.32
CA PHE A 76 -3.92 -0.75 6.17
C PHE A 76 -4.48 -1.69 7.23
N ASP A 77 -4.67 -1.20 8.45
CA ASP A 77 -5.39 -1.91 9.50
C ASP A 77 -6.89 -1.67 9.33
N SER A 78 -7.61 -2.71 8.88
CA SER A 78 -9.03 -2.62 8.60
C SER A 78 -9.89 -2.47 9.86
N ARG A 79 -9.38 -2.84 11.04
CA ARG A 79 -10.10 -2.70 12.32
C ARG A 79 -9.94 -1.30 12.90
N ARG A 80 -8.73 -0.77 12.86
CA ARG A 80 -8.42 0.59 13.36
C ARG A 80 -8.81 1.67 12.35
N GLY A 81 -8.88 1.32 11.07
CA GLY A 81 -9.23 2.24 10.00
C GLY A 81 -8.12 3.26 9.74
N GLU A 82 -6.86 2.85 9.86
CA GLU A 82 -5.66 3.66 9.64
C GLU A 82 -4.51 2.80 9.10
N TRP A 83 -3.38 3.40 8.78
CA TRP A 83 -2.19 2.68 8.32
C TRP A 83 -1.69 1.68 9.38
N SER A 84 -1.28 0.49 8.93
CA SER A 84 -0.66 -0.49 9.82
C SER A 84 0.86 -0.29 9.76
N GLU A 85 1.43 0.27 10.84
CA GLU A 85 2.89 0.41 10.98
C GLU A 85 3.61 -0.93 10.78
N ALA A 86 3.08 -2.01 11.36
CA ALA A 86 3.61 -3.35 11.18
C ALA A 86 3.67 -3.77 9.69
N LEU A 87 2.58 -3.58 8.94
CA LEU A 87 2.56 -3.94 7.52
C LEU A 87 3.49 -3.05 6.68
N LEU A 88 3.57 -1.75 6.99
CA LEU A 88 4.48 -0.82 6.32
C LEU A 88 5.95 -1.18 6.56
N ASP A 89 6.32 -1.44 7.82
CA ASP A 89 7.68 -1.80 8.22
C ASP A 89 8.11 -3.12 7.58
N HIS A 90 7.27 -4.15 7.65
CA HIS A 90 7.56 -5.46 7.06
C HIS A 90 7.61 -5.41 5.52
N ALA A 91 6.73 -4.62 4.89
CA ALA A 91 6.77 -4.42 3.44
C ALA A 91 7.89 -3.47 2.99
N GLN A 92 8.53 -2.76 3.92
CA GLN A 92 9.59 -1.76 3.65
C GLN A 92 9.12 -0.66 2.67
N VAL A 93 7.91 -0.16 2.86
CA VAL A 93 7.27 0.86 2.01
C VAL A 93 7.19 2.19 2.74
#